data_AF-A0A560T0L6-F1
#
_entry.id   AF-A0A560T0L6-F1
#
_cell.length_a   1.000
_cell.length_b   1.000
_cell.length_c   1.000
_cell.angle_alpha   90.00
_cell.angle_beta   90.00
_cell.angle_gamma   90.00
#
_symmetry.space_group_name_H-M   'P 1'
#
loop_
_entity.id
_entity.type
_entity.pdbx_description
1 polymer ?
#
loop_
_entity_poly.entity_id
_entity_poly.type
_entity_poly.pdbx_seq_one_letter_code
_entity_poly.pdbx_strand_id
1 'polypeptide(L)'
;MSTLRGSDLLSEAVEPIAKVIRETLGVSPELAEATSVEITTLFAFLWGGQVVYVPKGVFIQASKLHQKIYDDFTGRNHHQVATKHGVSVQHVYTVVKRMRLAIIARDQGDLFPPPDDEHA
;
A
#
# COMPACT_ATOMS: atom_id res chain seq x y z
N MET A 1 -24.53 -16.32 -24.63
CA MET A 1 -23.68 -15.14 -24.34
C MET A 1 -24.17 -14.51 -23.04
N SER A 2 -23.55 -14.86 -21.92
CA SER A 2 -24.03 -14.50 -20.58
C SER A 2 -23.81 -13.02 -20.30
N THR A 3 -24.91 -12.25 -20.23
CA THR A 3 -24.96 -10.90 -19.68
C THR A 3 -24.99 -10.97 -18.16
N LEU A 4 -23.85 -11.23 -17.52
CA LEU A 4 -23.68 -10.99 -16.10
C LEU A 4 -23.36 -9.50 -15.90
N ARG A 5 -24.38 -8.64 -15.93
CA ARG A 5 -24.31 -7.29 -15.38
C ARG A 5 -24.50 -7.34 -13.86
N GLY A 6 -23.58 -7.99 -13.17
CA GLY A 6 -23.25 -7.62 -11.79
C GLY A 6 -22.04 -6.70 -11.89
N SER A 7 -22.04 -5.55 -11.21
CA SER A 7 -20.86 -4.68 -11.23
C SER A 7 -19.66 -5.47 -10.72
N ASP A 8 -18.64 -5.62 -11.57
CA ASP A 8 -17.37 -6.16 -11.11
C ASP A 8 -16.58 -5.06 -10.38
N LEU A 9 -15.60 -5.47 -9.56
CA LEU A 9 -14.74 -4.58 -8.77
C LEU A 9 -14.16 -3.43 -9.60
N LEU A 10 -13.79 -3.71 -10.85
CA LEU A 10 -13.13 -2.77 -11.74
C LEU A 10 -14.13 -1.75 -12.29
N SER A 11 -15.32 -2.18 -12.69
CA SER A 11 -16.42 -1.31 -13.11
C SER A 11 -16.88 -0.36 -12.00
N GLU A 12 -16.85 -0.80 -10.73
CA GLU A 12 -17.16 0.06 -9.57
C GLU A 12 -16.07 1.10 -9.29
N ALA A 13 -14.83 0.86 -9.74
CA ALA A 13 -13.70 1.76 -9.49
C ALA A 13 -13.63 2.95 -10.46
N VAL A 14 -14.30 2.88 -11.62
CA VAL A 14 -14.26 3.91 -12.67
C VAL A 14 -14.70 5.28 -12.16
N GLU A 15 -15.92 5.40 -11.60
CA GLU A 15 -16.43 6.69 -11.12
C GLU A 15 -15.61 7.28 -9.95
N PRO A 16 -15.22 6.51 -8.92
CA PRO A 16 -14.30 7.00 -7.89
C PRO A 16 -12.97 7.52 -8.44
N ILE A 17 -12.36 6.82 -9.40
CA ILE A 17 -11.10 7.26 -10.03
C ILE A 17 -11.33 8.54 -10.84
N ALA A 18 -12.38 8.59 -11.66
CA ALA A 18 -12.74 9.77 -12.44
C ALA A 18 -12.97 10.98 -11.54
N LYS A 19 -13.67 10.80 -10.41
CA LYS A 19 -13.88 11.86 -9.42
C LYS A 19 -12.56 12.41 -8.88
N VAL A 20 -11.64 11.54 -8.46
CA VAL A 20 -10.31 11.95 -7.95
C VAL A 20 -9.53 12.71 -9.02
N ILE A 21 -9.56 12.25 -10.28
CA ILE A 21 -8.90 12.91 -11.41
C ILE A 21 -9.47 14.32 -11.63
N ARG A 22 -10.81 14.47 -11.63
CA ARG A 22 -11.46 15.79 -11.75
C ARG A 22 -11.07 16.73 -10.61
N GLU A 23 -11.12 16.25 -9.37
CA GLU A 23 -10.83 17.05 -8.18
C GLU A 23 -9.34 17.46 -8.09
N THR A 24 -8.43 16.60 -8.56
CA THR A 24 -6.99 16.84 -8.44
C THR A 24 -6.42 17.63 -9.60
N LEU A 25 -6.89 17.36 -10.83
CA LEU A 25 -6.31 17.91 -12.06
C LEU A 25 -7.20 18.97 -12.74
N GLY A 26 -8.47 19.11 -12.34
CA GLY A 26 -9.38 20.10 -12.92
C GLY A 26 -9.73 19.85 -14.39
N VAL A 27 -9.63 18.62 -14.86
CA VAL A 27 -9.92 18.23 -16.25
C VAL A 27 -11.43 18.07 -16.52
N SER A 28 -11.80 17.99 -17.80
CA SER A 28 -13.21 17.79 -18.18
C SER A 28 -13.74 16.42 -17.68
N PRO A 29 -15.06 16.30 -17.44
CA PRO A 29 -15.67 15.05 -17.01
C PRO A 29 -15.40 13.88 -17.96
N GLU A 30 -15.46 14.15 -19.27
CA GLU A 30 -15.29 13.15 -20.32
C GLU A 30 -13.84 12.63 -20.35
N LEU A 31 -12.86 13.53 -20.19
CA LEU A 31 -11.46 13.15 -20.14
C LEU A 31 -11.14 12.35 -18.87
N ALA A 32 -11.71 12.74 -17.73
CA ALA A 32 -11.54 12.00 -16.49
C ALA A 32 -12.14 10.59 -16.55
N GLU A 33 -13.32 10.44 -17.15
CA GLU A 33 -13.97 9.15 -17.35
C GLU A 33 -13.13 8.27 -18.29
N ALA A 34 -12.73 8.78 -19.45
CA ALA A 34 -11.89 8.05 -20.40
C ALA A 34 -10.58 7.55 -19.75
N THR A 35 -9.90 8.44 -19.01
CA THR A 35 -8.66 8.08 -18.29
C THR A 35 -8.91 7.02 -17.22
N SER A 36 -10.03 7.10 -16.50
CA SER A 36 -10.39 6.11 -15.47
C SER A 36 -10.68 4.73 -16.05
N VAL A 37 -11.25 4.65 -17.25
CA VAL A 37 -11.47 3.39 -17.98
C VAL A 37 -10.14 2.79 -18.42
N GLU A 38 -9.19 3.59 -18.89
CA GLU A 38 -7.84 3.11 -19.24
C GLU A 38 -7.09 2.56 -18.02
N ILE A 39 -7.13 3.26 -16.89
CA ILE A 39 -6.52 2.80 -15.62
C ILE A 39 -7.14 1.47 -15.17
N THR A 40 -8.46 1.38 -15.24
CA THR A 40 -9.20 0.17 -14.87
C THR A 40 -8.87 -1.00 -15.81
N THR A 41 -8.68 -0.72 -17.10
CA THR A 41 -8.24 -1.71 -18.10
C THR A 41 -6.82 -2.20 -17.81
N LEU A 42 -5.92 -1.29 -17.40
CA LEU A 42 -4.57 -1.65 -16.97
C LEU A 42 -4.60 -2.58 -15.74
N PHE A 43 -5.49 -2.34 -14.79
CA PHE A 43 -5.65 -3.23 -13.63
C PHE A 43 -6.10 -4.64 -14.05
N ALA A 44 -7.06 -4.73 -14.98
CA ALA A 44 -7.48 -6.01 -15.55
C ALA A 44 -6.32 -6.72 -16.26
N PHE A 45 -5.47 -5.99 -16.99
CA PHE A 45 -4.32 -6.55 -17.68
C PHE A 45 -3.24 -7.05 -16.71
N LEU A 46 -2.91 -6.27 -15.68
CA LEU A 46 -1.82 -6.60 -14.74
C LEU A 46 -2.21 -7.70 -13.75
N TRP A 47 -3.45 -7.70 -13.27
CA TRP A 47 -3.89 -8.56 -12.17
C TRP A 47 -5.03 -9.52 -12.55
N GLY A 48 -5.42 -9.53 -13.82
CA GLY A 48 -6.38 -10.49 -14.36
C GLY A 48 -5.92 -11.92 -14.11
N GLY A 49 -6.80 -12.73 -13.51
CA GLY A 49 -6.49 -14.13 -13.16
C GLY A 49 -5.78 -14.33 -11.82
N GLN A 50 -5.42 -13.25 -11.11
CA GLN A 50 -4.86 -13.31 -9.75
C GLN A 50 -5.91 -12.96 -8.69
N VAL A 51 -5.82 -13.58 -7.52
CA VAL A 51 -6.64 -13.20 -6.35
C VAL A 51 -5.92 -12.09 -5.59
N VAL A 52 -6.39 -10.85 -5.75
CA VAL A 52 -5.84 -9.67 -5.07
C VAL A 52 -6.56 -9.42 -3.75
N TYR A 53 -5.83 -9.45 -2.64
CA TYR A 53 -6.35 -9.09 -1.31
C TYR A 53 -6.16 -7.59 -1.05
N VAL A 54 -7.25 -6.85 -0.90
CA VAL A 54 -7.24 -5.42 -0.50
C VAL A 54 -7.63 -5.30 0.98
N PRO A 55 -6.67 -5.07 1.90
CA PRO A 55 -6.97 -4.97 3.33
C PRO A 55 -7.77 -3.70 3.64
N LYS A 56 -8.86 -3.82 4.39
CA LYS A 56 -9.66 -2.66 4.86
C LYS A 56 -9.01 -1.97 6.06
N GLY A 57 -8.86 -0.64 5.96
CA GLY A 57 -8.86 0.36 7.06
C GLY A 57 -7.82 0.24 8.18
N VAL A 58 -7.80 -0.90 8.87
CA VAL A 58 -6.93 -1.16 10.03
C VAL A 58 -5.47 -1.14 9.62
N PHE A 59 -5.10 -1.72 8.47
CA PHE A 59 -3.69 -1.77 8.05
C PHE A 59 -3.15 -0.44 7.54
N ILE A 60 -3.95 0.41 6.88
CA ILE A 60 -3.46 1.72 6.41
C ILE A 60 -3.34 2.69 7.58
N GLN A 61 -4.31 2.72 8.48
CA GLN A 61 -4.24 3.55 9.69
C GLN A 61 -3.17 3.02 10.66
N ALA A 62 -3.08 1.69 10.83
CA ALA A 62 -1.99 1.07 11.58
C ALA A 62 -0.65 1.33 10.91
N SER A 63 -0.53 1.31 9.58
CA SER A 63 0.73 1.64 8.89
C SER A 63 1.16 3.08 9.14
N LYS A 64 0.24 4.05 9.03
CA LYS A 64 0.53 5.45 9.37
C LYS A 64 0.88 5.65 10.84
N LEU A 65 0.16 4.98 11.74
CA LEU A 65 0.45 5.02 13.19
C LEU A 65 1.78 4.34 13.52
N HIS A 66 2.06 3.18 12.93
CA HIS A 66 3.31 2.45 13.11
C HIS A 66 4.50 3.25 12.62
N GLN A 67 4.36 3.94 11.48
CA GLN A 67 5.38 4.88 10.99
C GLN A 67 5.63 5.99 12.01
N LYS A 68 4.58 6.68 12.49
CA LYS A 68 4.72 7.74 13.52
C LYS A 68 5.34 7.24 14.82
N ILE A 69 4.93 6.05 15.29
CA ILE A 69 5.51 5.41 16.48
C ILE A 69 7.01 5.14 16.27
N TYR A 70 7.39 4.67 15.08
CA TYR A 70 8.78 4.37 14.74
C TYR A 70 9.63 5.65 14.60
N ASP A 71 9.10 6.68 13.95
CA ASP A 71 9.79 7.96 13.76
C ASP A 71 10.03 8.69 15.10
N ASP A 72 9.08 8.60 16.04
CA ASP A 72 9.21 9.19 17.38
C ASP A 72 10.09 8.36 18.34
N PHE A 73 10.49 7.15 17.94
CA PHE A 73 11.22 6.24 18.79
C PHE A 73 12.73 6.49 18.73
N THR A 74 13.34 6.87 19.87
CA THR A 74 14.76 7.22 19.99
C THR A 74 15.62 6.07 20.52
N GLY A 75 15.06 4.85 20.65
CA GLY A 75 15.78 3.67 21.13
C GLY A 75 15.55 3.33 22.61
N ARG A 76 15.24 4.32 23.45
CA ARG A 76 15.10 4.14 24.91
C ARG A 76 13.81 4.73 25.50
N ASN A 77 12.94 5.33 24.68
CA ASN A 77 11.80 6.14 25.11
C ASN A 77 10.43 5.46 24.97
N HIS A 78 10.34 4.12 25.07
CA HIS A 78 9.10 3.36 24.83
C HIS A 78 7.88 3.87 25.62
N HIS A 79 8.05 4.22 26.90
CA HIS A 79 6.97 4.75 27.73
C HIS A 79 6.46 6.10 27.22
N GLN A 80 7.36 7.01 26.82
CA GLN A 80 6.99 8.33 26.32
C GLN A 80 6.23 8.23 25.00
N VAL A 81 6.70 7.35 24.09
CA VAL A 81 6.04 7.09 22.81
C VAL A 81 4.66 6.46 23.02
N ALA A 82 4.55 5.50 23.94
CA ALA A 82 3.28 4.87 24.30
C ALA A 82 2.24 5.89 24.79
N THR A 83 2.64 6.78 25.71
CA THR A 83 1.78 7.87 26.20
C THR A 83 1.40 8.85 25.09
N LYS A 84 2.35 9.25 24.24
CA LYS A 84 2.12 10.21 23.13
C LYS A 84 1.07 9.69 22.14
N HIS A 85 1.10 8.40 21.82
CA HIS A 85 0.24 7.78 20.81
C HIS A 85 -0.98 7.04 21.38
N GLY A 86 -1.17 7.03 22.69
CA GLY A 86 -2.31 6.37 23.35
C GLY A 86 -2.31 4.84 23.20
N VAL A 87 -1.14 4.21 23.13
CA VAL A 87 -0.98 2.77 22.97
C VAL A 87 -0.27 2.14 24.16
N SER A 88 -0.31 0.81 24.27
CA SER A 88 0.47 0.11 25.30
C SER A 88 1.96 0.10 24.96
N VAL A 89 2.81 0.05 26.00
CA VAL A 89 4.27 -0.07 25.83
C VAL A 89 4.64 -1.32 25.03
N GLN A 90 3.92 -2.42 25.25
CA GLN A 90 4.09 -3.68 24.51
C GLN A 90 3.77 -3.53 23.01
N HIS A 91 2.79 -2.68 22.68
CA HIS A 91 2.48 -2.35 21.29
C HIS A 91 3.64 -1.59 20.63
N VAL A 92 4.24 -0.62 21.32
CA VAL A 92 5.45 0.10 20.82
C VAL A 92 6.58 -0.88 20.53
N TYR A 93 6.88 -1.83 21.43
CA TYR A 93 7.88 -2.87 21.16
C TYR A 93 7.56 -3.69 19.90
N THR A 94 6.30 -4.09 19.74
CA THR A 94 5.85 -4.90 18.59
C THR A 94 6.01 -4.11 17.28
N VAL A 95 5.63 -2.84 17.28
CA VAL A 95 5.76 -1.93 16.14
C VAL A 95 7.22 -1.73 15.76
N VAL A 96 8.07 -1.37 16.72
CA VAL A 96 9.50 -1.13 16.48
C VAL A 96 10.17 -2.37 15.90
N LYS A 97 9.86 -3.56 16.45
CA LYS A 97 10.39 -4.83 15.94
C LYS A 97 9.97 -5.07 14.49
N ARG A 98 8.67 -4.91 14.19
CA ARG A 98 8.14 -5.12 12.82
C ARG A 98 8.74 -4.14 11.81
N MET A 99 8.84 -2.87 12.16
CA MET A 99 9.39 -1.83 11.29
C MET A 99 10.88 -2.06 10.98
N ARG A 100 11.68 -2.47 11.98
CA ARG A 100 13.09 -2.86 11.75
C ARG A 100 13.22 -4.00 10.75
N LEU A 101 12.42 -5.06 10.93
CA LEU A 101 12.44 -6.20 10.00
C LEU A 101 12.03 -5.79 8.59
N ALA A 102 11.03 -4.92 8.44
CA ALA A 102 10.59 -4.42 7.14
C ALA A 102 11.66 -3.56 6.45
N ILE A 103 12.36 -2.69 7.20
CA ILE A 103 13.47 -1.88 6.67
C ILE A 103 14.63 -2.78 6.23
N ILE A 104 15.01 -3.74 7.06
CA ILE A 104 16.05 -4.73 6.73
C ILE A 104 15.65 -5.47 5.44
N ALA A 105 14.43 -6.01 5.35
CA ALA A 105 13.99 -6.74 4.16
C ALA A 105 13.94 -5.88 2.88
N ARG A 106 13.73 -4.56 3.02
CA ARG A 106 13.72 -3.62 1.89
C ARG A 106 15.14 -3.24 1.45
N ASP A 107 16.02 -2.97 2.41
CA ASP A 107 17.34 -2.38 2.17
C ASP A 107 18.43 -3.45 2.00
N GLN A 108 18.23 -4.65 2.57
CA GLN A 108 19.14 -5.78 2.40
C GLN A 108 18.86 -6.45 1.06
N GLY A 109 19.72 -6.16 0.07
CA GLY A 109 19.80 -6.92 -1.18
C GLY A 109 20.22 -8.37 -0.94
N ASP A 110 20.30 -9.16 -2.02
CA ASP A 110 20.76 -10.54 -1.91
C ASP A 110 22.17 -10.59 -1.31
N LEU A 111 22.30 -11.19 -0.11
CA LEU A 111 23.59 -11.35 0.57
C LEU A 111 24.42 -12.50 -0.01
N PHE A 112 23.79 -13.36 -0.82
CA PHE A 112 24.41 -14.52 -1.42
C PHE A 112 24.13 -14.54 -2.92
N PRO A 113 24.51 -13.49 -3.68
CA PRO A 113 24.39 -13.52 -5.11
C PRO A 113 25.24 -14.70 -5.64
N PRO A 114 24.79 -15.38 -6.71
CA PRO A 114 25.59 -16.41 -7.35
C PRO A 114 26.94 -15.81 -7.79
N PRO A 115 28.02 -16.58 -7.77
CA PRO A 115 29.31 -16.11 -8.26
C PRO A 115 29.16 -15.67 -9.72
N ASP A 116 29.69 -14.50 -10.06
CA ASP A 116 29.72 -14.01 -11.43
C ASP A 116 30.58 -15.00 -12.25
N ASP A 117 29.95 -15.72 -13.19
CA ASP A 117 30.62 -16.55 -14.20
C ASP A 117 31.31 -15.64 -15.24
N GLU A 118 32.17 -14.72 -14.81
CA GLU A 118 33.15 -14.05 -15.67
C GLU A 118 34.49 -14.73 -15.43
N HIS A 119 34.74 -15.82 -16.15
CA HIS A 119 36.04 -16.30 -16.68
C HIS A 119 35.89 -17.76 -17.12
N ALA A 120 35.39 -17.98 -18.33
CA ALA A 120 35.60 -19.19 -19.12
C ALA A 120 35.75 -18.84 -20.60
#